data_AF-A0A1I6AMG1-F1
#
_entry.id   AF-A0A1I6AMG1-F1
#
_cell.length_a   1.000
_cell.length_b   1.000
_cell.length_c   1.000
_cell.angle_alpha   90.00
_cell.angle_beta   90.00
_cell.angle_gamma   90.00
#
_symmetry.space_group_name_H-M   'P 1'
#
loop_
_entity.id
_entity.type
_entity.pdbx_description
1 polymer ?
#
loop_
_entity_poly.entity_id
_entity_poly.type
_entity_poly.pdbx_seq_one_letter_code
_entity_poly.pdbx_strand_id
1 'polypeptide(L)'
;MEPIDVSARVWERLLAVRQGLSCTCCGQWSPSEAAALALYGPLARRDLGPVAVAQIGQSLDGRIATVTGDARDVSGPDGLTHLHRMRALVDGIVIGVKTALHDTPRMTVRLCPGRNPARIVIDPTGRLPDDAPLLQDDGTGTRRIIIQSVDRPRADDVEVIHLGTRDGVLDPQSILEALQEKGLSSVMIEGGGITISRFLEAGYLTRLQVAIAPLLIGAGQQSLTMSNPTQTLADALRPETRVYSLGSDVVFDCALTDAAEAASYAVHAAE
;
A
#
# COMPACT_ATOMS: atom_id res chain seq x y z
N MET A 1 20.27 -6.04 -13.76
CA MET A 1 19.97 -6.12 -12.31
C MET A 1 19.44 -7.50 -12.06
N GLU A 2 20.10 -8.30 -11.23
CA GLU A 2 19.59 -9.61 -10.84
C GLU A 2 18.25 -9.44 -10.10
N PRO A 3 17.22 -10.26 -10.39
CA PRO A 3 15.96 -10.22 -9.64
C PRO A 3 16.20 -10.48 -8.16
N ILE A 4 15.38 -9.87 -7.30
CA ILE A 4 15.36 -10.24 -5.89
C ILE A 4 14.89 -11.69 -5.74
N ASP A 5 15.40 -12.37 -4.71
CA ASP A 5 14.98 -13.73 -4.38
C ASP A 5 14.16 -13.71 -3.08
N VAL A 6 12.84 -13.83 -3.21
CA VAL A 6 11.95 -14.02 -2.07
C VAL A 6 11.75 -15.52 -1.86
N SER A 7 12.84 -16.19 -1.49
CA SER A 7 12.86 -17.61 -1.17
C SER A 7 11.93 -17.92 0.01
N ALA A 8 11.55 -19.19 0.19
CA ALA A 8 10.68 -19.60 1.29
C ALA A 8 11.23 -19.16 2.66
N ARG A 9 12.54 -19.28 2.87
CA ARG A 9 13.19 -18.87 4.12
C ARG A 9 13.19 -17.35 4.34
N VAL A 10 13.32 -16.55 3.27
CA VAL A 10 13.20 -15.09 3.36
C VAL A 10 11.77 -14.70 3.72
N TRP A 11 10.78 -15.35 3.10
CA TRP A 11 9.38 -15.06 3.37
C TRP A 11 8.97 -15.45 4.79
N GLU A 12 9.35 -16.64 5.25
CA GLU A 12 9.17 -17.07 6.64
C GLU A 12 9.82 -16.11 7.63
N ARG A 13 11.03 -15.62 7.30
CA ARG A 13 11.73 -14.60 8.11
C ARG A 13 10.93 -13.30 8.21
N LEU A 14 10.39 -12.79 7.11
CA LEU A 14 9.59 -11.56 7.09
C LEU A 14 8.29 -11.71 7.90
N LEU A 15 7.62 -12.85 7.80
CA LEU A 15 6.43 -13.15 8.61
C LEU A 15 6.77 -13.24 10.11
N ALA A 16 7.92 -13.85 10.47
CA ALA A 16 8.39 -13.90 11.85
C ALA A 16 8.75 -12.50 12.39
N VAL A 17 9.40 -11.65 11.59
CA VAL A 17 9.64 -10.23 11.93
C VAL A 17 8.32 -9.51 12.20
N ARG A 18 7.31 -9.74 11.35
CA ARG A 18 5.97 -9.14 11.50
C ARG A 18 5.25 -9.54 12.77
N GLN A 19 5.60 -10.70 13.34
CA GLN A 19 5.10 -11.21 14.62
C GLN A 19 5.99 -10.80 15.80
N GLY A 20 7.09 -10.06 15.58
CA GLY A 20 8.05 -9.70 16.62
C GLY A 20 8.95 -10.85 17.07
N LEU A 21 9.02 -11.93 16.28
CA LEU A 21 9.77 -13.15 16.61
C LEU A 21 11.17 -13.18 15.97
N SER A 22 11.53 -12.18 15.16
CA SER A 22 12.80 -12.16 14.41
C SER A 22 13.23 -10.74 14.01
N CYS A 23 14.52 -10.61 13.67
CA CYS A 23 15.18 -9.44 13.07
C CYS A 23 15.35 -9.63 11.55
N THR A 24 15.41 -8.52 10.80
CA THR A 24 15.77 -8.54 9.36
C THR A 24 17.27 -8.65 9.11
N CYS A 25 18.12 -8.34 10.11
CA CYS A 25 19.57 -8.29 9.96
C CYS A 25 20.29 -9.63 10.20
N CYS A 26 19.66 -10.57 10.90
CA CYS A 26 20.31 -11.79 11.35
C CYS A 26 20.18 -12.91 10.31
N GLY A 27 21.24 -13.71 10.14
CA GLY A 27 21.28 -14.83 9.20
C GLY A 27 22.29 -14.63 8.07
N GLN A 28 22.53 -15.69 7.30
CA GLN A 28 23.37 -15.66 6.11
C GLN A 28 22.48 -15.71 4.86
N TRP A 29 22.47 -14.60 4.13
CA TRP A 29 21.59 -14.37 2.98
C TRP A 29 22.44 -14.17 1.73
N SER A 30 21.97 -14.70 0.60
CA SER A 30 22.56 -14.31 -0.69
C SER A 30 22.33 -12.81 -0.94
N PRO A 31 23.05 -12.19 -1.88
CA PRO A 31 22.78 -10.81 -2.26
C PRO A 31 21.32 -10.56 -2.71
N SER A 32 20.72 -11.47 -3.47
CA SER A 32 19.34 -11.36 -3.96
C SER A 32 18.30 -11.53 -2.85
N GLU A 33 18.58 -12.37 -1.85
CA GLU A 33 17.73 -12.53 -0.65
C GLU A 33 17.87 -11.35 0.31
N ALA A 34 19.08 -10.82 0.49
CA ALA A 34 19.31 -9.62 1.28
C ALA A 34 18.58 -8.41 0.66
N ALA A 35 18.54 -8.31 -0.66
CA ALA A 35 17.76 -7.31 -1.37
C ALA A 35 16.24 -7.48 -1.14
N ALA A 36 15.73 -8.70 -1.12
CA ALA A 36 14.34 -8.97 -0.75
C ALA A 36 14.02 -8.58 0.70
N LEU A 37 14.91 -8.89 1.65
CA LEU A 37 14.78 -8.46 3.04
C LEU A 37 14.81 -6.93 3.18
N ALA A 38 15.62 -6.24 2.38
CA ALA A 38 15.67 -4.78 2.38
C ALA A 38 14.37 -4.15 1.80
N LEU A 39 13.79 -4.74 0.75
CA LEU A 39 12.56 -4.25 0.13
C LEU A 39 11.34 -4.39 1.07
N TYR A 40 11.20 -5.55 1.73
CA TYR A 40 10.02 -5.88 2.54
C TYR A 40 10.19 -5.66 4.04
N GLY A 41 11.42 -5.62 4.53
CA GLY A 41 11.76 -5.44 5.94
C GLY A 41 11.09 -4.23 6.59
N PRO A 42 11.09 -3.03 5.96
CA PRO A 42 10.41 -1.85 6.49
C PRO A 42 8.90 -2.03 6.70
N LEU A 43 8.24 -2.88 5.90
CA LEU A 43 6.81 -3.19 6.07
C LEU A 43 6.59 -4.25 7.16
N ALA A 44 7.50 -5.21 7.25
CA ALA A 44 7.41 -6.28 8.25
C ALA A 44 7.64 -5.76 9.68
N ARG A 45 8.54 -4.78 9.85
CA ARG A 45 8.93 -4.22 11.15
C ARG A 45 7.78 -3.47 11.83
N ARG A 46 7.64 -3.67 13.15
CA ARG A 46 6.63 -3.00 14.00
C ARG A 46 7.22 -1.92 14.92
N ASP A 47 8.55 -1.88 15.05
CA ASP A 47 9.30 -0.96 15.89
C ASP A 47 9.43 0.45 15.27
N LEU A 48 8.93 0.64 14.04
CA LEU A 48 8.95 1.91 13.32
C LEU A 48 7.84 2.88 13.73
N GLY A 49 6.94 2.47 14.63
CA GLY A 49 5.72 3.22 14.94
C GLY A 49 4.70 3.15 13.80
N PRO A 50 3.77 4.12 13.72
CA PRO A 50 2.78 4.16 12.65
C PRO A 50 3.42 4.37 11.29
N VAL A 51 3.06 3.54 10.31
CA VAL A 51 3.56 3.61 8.94
C VAL A 51 2.40 3.59 7.95
N ALA A 52 2.42 4.52 7.00
CA ALA A 52 1.53 4.52 5.85
C ALA A 52 2.37 4.42 4.59
N VAL A 53 2.25 3.29 3.90
CA VAL A 53 2.98 3.01 2.66
C VAL A 53 2.02 3.09 1.48
N ALA A 54 2.43 3.64 0.36
CA ALA A 54 1.66 3.59 -0.87
C ALA A 54 2.29 2.62 -1.86
N GLN A 55 1.45 1.94 -2.64
CA GLN A 55 1.88 1.12 -3.76
C GLN A 55 1.13 1.51 -5.02
N ILE A 56 1.85 1.66 -6.13
CA ILE A 56 1.28 1.89 -7.46
C ILE A 56 1.88 0.89 -8.45
N GLY A 57 1.02 0.15 -9.15
CA GLY A 57 1.39 -0.59 -10.35
C GLY A 57 1.06 0.25 -11.59
N GLN A 58 2.04 0.54 -12.43
CA GLN A 58 1.87 1.37 -13.63
C GLN A 58 2.61 0.81 -14.85
N SER A 59 2.23 1.31 -16.03
CA SER A 59 2.95 1.15 -17.28
C SER A 59 4.24 1.99 -17.33
N LEU A 60 5.11 1.74 -18.31
CA LEU A 60 6.34 2.51 -18.55
C LEU A 60 6.09 4.00 -18.76
N ASP A 61 4.95 4.36 -19.34
CA ASP A 61 4.53 5.74 -19.60
C ASP A 61 3.64 6.33 -18.48
N GLY A 62 3.68 5.73 -17.29
CA GLY A 62 3.11 6.32 -16.07
C GLY A 62 1.60 6.17 -15.93
N ARG A 63 0.99 5.14 -16.54
CA ARG A 63 -0.46 4.96 -16.56
C ARG A 63 -0.91 3.76 -15.72
N ILE A 64 -2.08 3.89 -15.11
CA ILE A 64 -2.70 2.86 -14.25
C ILE A 64 -3.94 2.21 -14.86
N ALA A 65 -4.50 2.80 -15.91
CA ALA A 65 -5.65 2.28 -16.63
C ALA A 65 -5.73 2.87 -18.04
N THR A 66 -6.44 2.21 -18.95
CA THR A 66 -6.79 2.78 -20.27
C THR A 66 -7.78 3.95 -20.15
N VAL A 67 -8.08 4.64 -21.26
CA VAL A 67 -9.10 5.71 -21.29
C VAL A 67 -10.50 5.25 -20.92
N THR A 68 -10.79 3.95 -21.08
CA THR A 68 -12.07 3.35 -20.67
C THR A 68 -12.06 2.87 -19.22
N GLY A 69 -10.94 3.03 -18.51
CA GLY A 69 -10.78 2.57 -17.13
C GLY A 69 -10.39 1.09 -17.01
N ASP A 70 -9.97 0.41 -18.08
CA ASP A 70 -9.47 -0.96 -17.93
C ASP A 70 -8.08 -0.93 -17.28
N ALA A 71 -8.02 -1.43 -16.05
CA ALA A 71 -6.81 -1.50 -15.22
C ALA A 71 -6.38 -2.95 -14.96
N ARG A 72 -6.96 -3.93 -15.65
CA ARG A 72 -6.60 -5.34 -15.49
C ARG A 72 -5.22 -5.60 -16.06
N ASP A 73 -4.43 -6.38 -15.32
CA ASP A 73 -3.13 -6.89 -15.75
C ASP A 73 -2.13 -5.80 -16.17
N VAL A 74 -2.22 -4.61 -15.57
CA VAL A 74 -1.17 -3.59 -15.71
C VAL A 74 0.13 -4.08 -15.08
N SER A 75 0.08 -4.66 -13.89
CA SER A 75 1.23 -5.33 -13.28
C SER A 75 1.40 -6.74 -13.85
N GLY A 76 2.66 -7.13 -14.05
CA GLY A 76 2.99 -8.51 -14.41
C GLY A 76 2.81 -9.49 -13.24
N PRO A 77 3.02 -10.80 -13.47
CA PRO A 77 2.85 -11.83 -12.44
C PRO A 77 3.73 -11.60 -11.20
N ASP A 78 4.96 -11.12 -11.37
CA ASP A 78 5.85 -10.83 -10.25
C ASP A 78 5.44 -9.54 -9.52
N GLY A 79 4.96 -8.53 -10.25
CA GLY A 79 4.35 -7.33 -9.68
C GLY A 79 3.09 -7.63 -8.85
N LEU A 80 2.22 -8.53 -9.33
CA LEU A 80 1.05 -9.00 -8.59
C LEU A 80 1.45 -9.78 -7.33
N THR A 81 2.46 -10.63 -7.44
CA THR A 81 3.00 -11.37 -6.27
C THR A 81 3.59 -10.40 -5.25
N HIS A 82 4.33 -9.37 -5.72
CA HIS A 82 4.85 -8.31 -4.87
C HIS A 82 3.74 -7.55 -4.13
N LEU A 83 2.67 -7.18 -4.82
CA LEU A 83 1.49 -6.56 -4.21
C LEU A 83 0.90 -7.43 -3.11
N HIS A 84 0.70 -8.72 -3.37
CA HIS A 84 0.20 -9.66 -2.36
C HIS A 84 1.13 -9.81 -1.15
N ARG A 85 2.46 -9.76 -1.36
CA ARG A 85 3.44 -9.75 -0.27
C ARG A 85 3.34 -8.48 0.58
N MET A 86 3.19 -7.31 -0.02
CA MET A 86 2.97 -6.07 0.74
C MET A 86 1.69 -6.15 1.58
N ARG A 87 0.59 -6.62 0.99
CA ARG A 87 -0.70 -6.82 1.70
C ARG A 87 -0.55 -7.74 2.92
N ALA A 88 0.25 -8.79 2.83
CA ALA A 88 0.49 -9.73 3.93
C ALA A 88 1.27 -9.10 5.10
N LEU A 89 2.02 -8.02 4.85
CA LEU A 89 2.89 -7.38 5.82
C LEU A 89 2.30 -6.14 6.49
N VAL A 90 1.07 -5.74 6.14
CA VAL A 90 0.37 -4.59 6.76
C VAL A 90 -0.78 -5.05 7.66
N ASP A 91 -1.35 -4.12 8.44
CA ASP A 91 -2.55 -4.36 9.25
C ASP A 91 -3.83 -4.08 8.47
N GLY A 92 -3.79 -3.12 7.53
CA GLY A 92 -4.95 -2.75 6.71
C GLY A 92 -4.54 -2.21 5.34
N ILE A 93 -5.45 -2.35 4.36
CA ILE A 93 -5.33 -1.70 3.06
C ILE A 93 -6.45 -0.68 2.92
N VAL A 94 -6.08 0.54 2.54
CA VAL A 94 -6.95 1.69 2.38
C VAL A 94 -7.10 2.00 0.91
N ILE A 95 -8.34 2.07 0.42
CA ILE A 95 -8.66 2.49 -0.94
C ILE A 95 -9.71 3.60 -0.94
N GLY A 96 -9.76 4.37 -2.02
CA GLY A 96 -10.87 5.30 -2.24
C GLY A 96 -12.13 4.58 -2.75
N VAL A 97 -13.31 5.11 -2.43
CA VAL A 97 -14.59 4.54 -2.91
C VAL A 97 -14.70 4.45 -4.43
N LYS A 98 -14.02 5.32 -5.21
CA LYS A 98 -13.99 5.21 -6.68
C LYS A 98 -13.38 3.88 -7.13
N THR A 99 -12.23 3.51 -6.56
CA THR A 99 -11.58 2.21 -6.80
C THR A 99 -12.51 1.06 -6.41
N ALA A 100 -13.16 1.16 -5.24
CA ALA A 100 -14.09 0.14 -4.77
C ALA A 100 -15.27 -0.09 -5.75
N LEU A 101 -15.81 0.99 -6.33
CA LEU A 101 -16.94 0.96 -7.26
C LEU A 101 -16.57 0.49 -8.67
N HIS A 102 -15.39 0.86 -9.17
CA HIS A 102 -15.01 0.60 -10.57
C HIS A 102 -14.22 -0.70 -10.75
N ASP A 103 -13.39 -1.08 -9.78
CA ASP A 103 -12.42 -2.18 -9.97
C ASP A 103 -12.86 -3.48 -9.28
N THR A 104 -13.92 -3.43 -8.47
CA THR A 104 -14.43 -4.56 -7.66
C THR A 104 -13.31 -5.37 -6.99
N PRO A 105 -12.39 -4.71 -6.24
CA PRO A 105 -11.18 -5.38 -5.77
C PRO A 105 -11.48 -6.32 -4.59
N ARG A 106 -10.80 -7.47 -4.55
CA ARG A 106 -10.94 -8.44 -3.46
C ARG A 106 -10.16 -8.06 -2.20
N MET A 107 -9.07 -7.31 -2.33
CA MET A 107 -8.22 -6.87 -1.21
C MET A 107 -7.77 -7.99 -0.26
N THR A 108 -7.33 -9.12 -0.84
CA THR A 108 -6.87 -10.32 -0.11
C THR A 108 -5.41 -10.66 -0.42
N VAL A 109 -4.85 -11.57 0.37
CA VAL A 109 -3.56 -12.22 0.15
C VAL A 109 -3.80 -13.61 -0.45
N ARG A 110 -3.30 -13.85 -1.67
CA ARG A 110 -3.60 -15.07 -2.46
C ARG A 110 -2.39 -15.70 -3.13
N LEU A 111 -1.34 -14.91 -3.36
CA LEU A 111 -0.14 -15.32 -4.11
C LEU A 111 1.07 -15.54 -3.19
N CYS A 112 0.89 -15.49 -1.87
CA CYS A 112 1.90 -15.84 -0.88
C CYS A 112 1.24 -16.23 0.45
N PRO A 113 1.94 -16.95 1.35
CA PRO A 113 1.48 -17.18 2.71
C PRO A 113 1.37 -15.88 3.50
N GLY A 114 0.30 -15.70 4.27
CA GLY A 114 0.11 -14.51 5.10
C GLY A 114 -1.35 -14.30 5.47
N ARG A 115 -1.60 -13.46 6.47
CA ARG A 115 -2.97 -13.09 6.85
C ARG A 115 -3.52 -12.04 5.88
N ASN A 116 -4.84 -12.03 5.71
CA ASN A 116 -5.51 -10.91 5.04
C ASN A 116 -5.43 -9.66 5.93
N PRO A 117 -5.07 -8.49 5.37
CA PRO A 117 -5.17 -7.22 6.08
C PRO A 117 -6.63 -6.74 6.13
N ALA A 118 -6.94 -5.84 7.08
CA ALA A 118 -8.23 -5.18 7.14
C ALA A 118 -8.55 -4.45 5.83
N ARG A 119 -9.80 -4.51 5.37
CA ARG A 119 -10.26 -3.84 4.15
C ARG A 119 -10.87 -2.50 4.54
N ILE A 120 -10.25 -1.40 4.13
CA ILE A 120 -10.65 -0.05 4.55
C ILE A 120 -11.03 0.75 3.30
N VAL A 121 -12.25 1.31 3.29
CA VAL A 121 -12.70 2.18 2.20
C VAL A 121 -12.97 3.59 2.72
N ILE A 122 -12.38 4.57 2.05
CA ILE A 122 -12.66 5.99 2.24
C ILE A 122 -13.88 6.37 1.39
N ASP A 123 -15.02 6.58 2.04
CA ASP A 123 -16.30 6.90 1.41
C ASP A 123 -17.03 8.04 2.15
N PRO A 124 -16.54 9.31 2.02
CA PRO A 124 -17.04 10.43 2.81
C PRO A 124 -18.55 10.65 2.67
N THR A 125 -19.09 10.37 1.49
CA THR A 125 -20.49 10.62 1.13
C THR A 125 -21.37 9.36 1.13
N GLY A 126 -20.85 8.22 1.58
CA GLY A 126 -21.62 6.99 1.71
C GLY A 126 -22.15 6.46 0.37
N ARG A 127 -21.32 6.41 -0.68
CA ARG A 127 -21.70 5.92 -2.02
C ARG A 127 -21.56 4.41 -2.21
N LEU A 128 -20.72 3.73 -1.44
CA LEU A 128 -20.49 2.29 -1.62
C LEU A 128 -21.77 1.50 -1.30
N PRO A 129 -22.31 0.67 -2.20
CA PRO A 129 -23.46 -0.19 -1.90
C PRO A 129 -23.13 -1.18 -0.77
N ASP A 130 -24.14 -1.57 0.03
CA ASP A 130 -23.93 -2.51 1.14
C ASP A 130 -23.70 -3.95 0.65
N ASP A 131 -24.08 -4.25 -0.60
CA ASP A 131 -23.79 -5.51 -1.28
C ASP A 131 -22.42 -5.54 -1.98
N ALA A 132 -21.63 -4.47 -1.89
CA ALA A 132 -20.31 -4.40 -2.51
C ALA A 132 -19.41 -5.58 -2.06
N PRO A 133 -18.73 -6.29 -2.98
CA PRO A 133 -17.95 -7.49 -2.64
C PRO A 133 -16.89 -7.30 -1.56
N LEU A 134 -16.37 -6.09 -1.40
CA LEU A 134 -15.37 -5.75 -0.39
C LEU A 134 -15.95 -5.74 1.04
N LEU A 135 -17.26 -5.50 1.19
CA LEU A 135 -18.00 -5.53 2.46
C LEU A 135 -18.56 -6.91 2.80
N GLN A 136 -18.56 -7.84 1.85
CA GLN A 136 -19.03 -9.20 2.09
C GLN A 136 -18.09 -9.94 3.05
N ASP A 137 -18.67 -10.68 3.99
CA ASP A 137 -17.93 -11.62 4.82
C ASP A 137 -17.46 -12.79 3.94
N ASP A 138 -16.17 -13.09 3.98
CA ASP A 138 -15.58 -14.22 3.28
C ASP A 138 -15.25 -15.40 4.22
N GLY A 139 -15.70 -15.33 5.47
CA GLY A 139 -15.49 -16.35 6.49
C GLY A 139 -14.08 -16.39 7.06
N THR A 140 -13.21 -15.42 6.70
CA THR A 140 -11.82 -15.38 7.18
C THR A 140 -11.66 -14.53 8.46
N GLY A 141 -12.72 -13.88 8.93
CA GLY A 141 -12.66 -12.93 10.04
C GLY A 141 -11.90 -11.64 9.69
N THR A 142 -11.70 -11.35 8.40
CA THR A 142 -11.05 -10.11 7.96
C THR A 142 -11.92 -8.90 8.31
N ARG A 143 -11.34 -7.93 9.03
CA ARG A 143 -12.03 -6.69 9.39
C ARG A 143 -12.39 -5.90 8.13
N ARG A 144 -13.62 -5.37 8.11
CA ARG A 144 -14.16 -4.55 7.02
C ARG A 144 -14.54 -3.20 7.61
N ILE A 145 -13.92 -2.15 7.11
CA ILE A 145 -13.99 -0.82 7.71
C ILE A 145 -14.40 0.19 6.65
N ILE A 146 -15.41 0.99 6.95
CA ILE A 146 -15.80 2.17 6.17
C ILE A 146 -15.43 3.42 6.95
N ILE A 147 -14.73 4.33 6.30
CA ILE A 147 -14.50 5.68 6.82
C ILE A 147 -15.42 6.63 6.07
N GLN A 148 -16.36 7.25 6.77
CA GLN A 148 -17.40 8.10 6.19
C GLN A 148 -17.67 9.34 7.03
N SER A 149 -18.36 10.32 6.45
CA SER A 149 -18.72 11.58 7.12
C SER A 149 -20.22 11.79 7.22
N VAL A 150 -20.99 10.84 6.70
CA VAL A 150 -22.45 10.84 6.73
C VAL A 150 -22.95 9.80 7.73
N ASP A 151 -24.12 10.03 8.29
CA ASP A 151 -24.81 9.10 9.18
C ASP A 151 -25.56 8.03 8.38
N ARG A 152 -24.81 7.29 7.55
CA ARG A 152 -25.33 6.14 6.81
C ARG A 152 -25.10 4.87 7.63
N PRO A 153 -26.16 4.13 8.04
CA PRO A 153 -25.98 2.85 8.69
C PRO A 153 -25.33 1.82 7.74
N ARG A 154 -24.53 0.92 8.30
CA ARG A 154 -23.93 -0.24 7.63
C ARG A 154 -24.36 -1.51 8.36
N ALA A 155 -24.09 -2.68 7.76
CA ALA A 155 -24.30 -3.95 8.44
C ALA A 155 -23.49 -4.02 9.75
N ASP A 156 -24.01 -4.73 10.75
CA ASP A 156 -23.43 -4.79 12.11
C ASP A 156 -22.00 -5.34 12.13
N ASP A 157 -21.62 -6.13 11.13
CA ASP A 157 -20.32 -6.75 10.96
C ASP A 157 -19.32 -5.91 10.14
N VAL A 158 -19.74 -4.70 9.72
CA VAL A 158 -18.91 -3.67 9.09
C VAL A 158 -18.63 -2.56 10.09
N GLU A 159 -17.35 -2.35 10.41
CA GLU A 159 -16.95 -1.27 11.30
C GLU A 159 -17.05 0.08 10.58
N VAL A 160 -17.63 1.08 11.26
CA VAL A 160 -17.76 2.44 10.73
C VAL A 160 -16.91 3.39 11.56
N ILE A 161 -16.07 4.17 10.89
CA ILE A 161 -15.32 5.29 11.46
C ILE A 161 -15.93 6.57 10.91
N HIS A 162 -16.47 7.39 11.80
CA HIS A 162 -17.02 8.71 11.45
C HIS A 162 -15.95 9.79 11.61
N LEU A 163 -15.66 10.49 10.53
CA LEU A 163 -14.72 11.62 10.53
C LEU A 163 -15.34 12.84 9.84
N GLY A 164 -15.03 14.04 10.33
CA GLY A 164 -15.43 15.28 9.69
C GLY A 164 -14.68 15.51 8.37
N THR A 165 -15.32 16.18 7.41
CA THR A 165 -14.65 16.62 6.17
C THR A 165 -14.29 18.09 6.21
N ARG A 166 -13.23 18.46 5.50
CA ARG A 166 -13.01 19.83 5.02
C ARG A 166 -13.28 19.86 3.51
N ASP A 167 -14.20 20.71 3.07
CA ASP A 167 -14.59 20.84 1.66
C ASP A 167 -14.99 19.49 1.01
N GLY A 168 -15.65 18.61 1.77
CA GLY A 168 -16.07 17.28 1.31
C GLY A 168 -14.94 16.25 1.21
N VAL A 169 -13.73 16.57 1.68
CA VAL A 169 -12.56 15.69 1.71
C VAL A 169 -12.23 15.31 3.15
N LEU A 170 -11.99 14.02 3.36
CA LEU A 170 -11.44 13.51 4.62
C LEU A 170 -9.94 13.79 4.69
N ASP A 171 -9.51 14.31 5.83
CA ASP A 171 -8.11 14.61 6.10
C ASP A 171 -7.30 13.31 6.29
N PRO A 172 -6.17 13.12 5.56
CA PRO A 172 -5.35 11.92 5.68
C PRO A 172 -4.79 11.69 7.09
N GLN A 173 -4.46 12.73 7.86
CA GLN A 173 -3.97 12.58 9.23
C GLN A 173 -5.05 11.94 10.11
N SER A 174 -6.25 12.50 10.07
CA SER A 174 -7.40 12.06 10.84
C SER A 174 -7.77 10.61 10.53
N ILE A 175 -7.61 10.19 9.27
CA ILE A 175 -7.78 8.79 8.86
C ILE A 175 -6.74 7.89 9.55
N LEU A 176 -5.46 8.25 9.50
CA LEU A 176 -4.40 7.44 10.08
C LEU A 176 -4.49 7.34 11.61
N GLU A 177 -4.82 8.44 12.28
CA GLU A 177 -5.03 8.49 13.73
C GLU A 177 -6.19 7.58 14.15
N ALA A 178 -7.34 7.67 13.48
CA ALA A 178 -8.48 6.82 13.78
C ALA A 178 -8.21 5.32 13.51
N LEU A 179 -7.42 5.00 12.47
CA LEU A 179 -6.99 3.63 12.20
C LEU A 179 -6.01 3.13 13.27
N GLN A 180 -5.10 3.98 13.74
CA GLN A 180 -4.19 3.66 14.83
C GLN A 180 -4.94 3.36 16.13
N GLU A 181 -5.95 4.14 16.48
CA GLU A 181 -6.83 3.89 17.64
C GLU A 181 -7.55 2.55 17.54
N LYS A 182 -7.82 2.08 16.32
CA LYS A 182 -8.36 0.75 16.02
C LYS A 182 -7.30 -0.37 15.98
N GLY A 183 -6.05 -0.09 16.39
CA GLY A 183 -4.93 -1.03 16.41
C GLY A 183 -4.32 -1.31 15.04
N LEU A 184 -4.58 -0.47 14.03
CA LEU A 184 -4.06 -0.61 12.68
C LEU A 184 -2.95 0.42 12.45
N SER A 185 -1.73 0.10 12.89
CA SER A 185 -0.61 1.04 12.87
C SER A 185 0.24 0.97 11.59
N SER A 186 0.16 -0.12 10.84
CA SER A 186 0.76 -0.16 9.49
C SER A 186 -0.34 -0.31 8.45
N VAL A 187 -0.50 0.66 7.57
CA VAL A 187 -1.50 0.63 6.51
C VAL A 187 -0.87 0.82 5.15
N MET A 188 -1.45 0.16 4.16
CA MET A 188 -1.10 0.33 2.77
C MET A 188 -2.18 1.14 2.06
N ILE A 189 -1.82 2.24 1.41
CA ILE A 189 -2.70 2.99 0.54
C ILE A 189 -2.57 2.40 -0.87
N GLU A 190 -3.64 1.77 -1.34
CA GLU A 190 -3.71 1.10 -2.64
C GLU A 190 -4.81 1.73 -3.49
N GLY A 191 -4.63 1.75 -4.81
CA GLY A 191 -5.73 1.99 -5.73
C GLY A 191 -6.17 3.46 -5.85
N GLY A 192 -6.25 3.91 -7.11
CA GLY A 192 -6.67 5.24 -7.51
C GLY A 192 -5.58 6.29 -7.26
N GLY A 193 -5.02 6.84 -8.34
CA GLY A 193 -3.98 7.87 -8.26
C GLY A 193 -4.37 9.05 -7.35
N ILE A 194 -5.65 9.41 -7.29
CA ILE A 194 -6.16 10.49 -6.42
C ILE A 194 -5.97 10.20 -4.93
N THR A 195 -6.24 8.98 -4.45
CA THR A 195 -6.14 8.67 -3.02
C THR A 195 -4.68 8.71 -2.59
N ILE A 196 -3.80 8.04 -3.33
CA ILE A 196 -2.36 8.05 -3.06
C ILE A 196 -1.82 9.48 -3.16
N SER A 197 -2.26 10.23 -4.18
CA SER A 197 -1.91 11.63 -4.34
C SER A 197 -2.19 12.46 -3.09
N ARG A 198 -3.38 12.32 -2.51
CA ARG A 198 -3.78 13.10 -1.32
C ARG A 198 -2.91 12.79 -0.11
N PHE A 199 -2.59 11.52 0.13
CA PHE A 199 -1.71 11.13 1.23
C PHE A 199 -0.27 11.61 1.00
N LEU A 200 0.20 11.60 -0.26
CA LEU A 200 1.51 12.11 -0.64
C LEU A 200 1.61 13.63 -0.43
N GLU A 201 0.63 14.39 -0.94
CA GLU A 201 0.58 15.86 -0.81
C GLU A 201 0.46 16.33 0.64
N ALA A 202 -0.24 15.55 1.47
CA ALA A 202 -0.39 15.84 2.89
C ALA A 202 0.85 15.44 3.72
N GLY A 203 1.87 14.80 3.12
CA GLY A 203 3.11 14.43 3.80
C GLY A 203 2.99 13.26 4.77
N TYR A 204 1.93 12.45 4.64
CA TYR A 204 1.65 11.34 5.57
C TYR A 204 2.08 9.97 5.08
N LEU A 205 2.65 9.86 3.88
CA LEU A 205 3.28 8.63 3.42
C LEU A 205 4.72 8.55 3.93
N THR A 206 5.07 7.43 4.56
CA THR A 206 6.47 7.13 4.89
C THR A 206 7.22 6.56 3.69
N ARG A 207 6.50 5.85 2.81
CA ARG A 207 7.08 5.14 1.67
C ARG A 207 6.15 5.11 0.47
N LEU A 208 6.74 5.14 -0.71
CA LEU A 208 6.04 4.98 -1.97
C LEU A 208 6.76 3.92 -2.82
N GLN A 209 6.07 2.83 -3.13
CA GLN A 209 6.56 1.78 -4.03
C GLN A 209 5.86 1.88 -5.39
N VAL A 210 6.64 2.22 -6.42
CA VAL A 210 6.16 2.33 -7.80
C VAL A 210 6.66 1.12 -8.58
N ALA A 211 5.78 0.15 -8.80
CA ALA A 211 6.04 -1.01 -9.64
C ALA A 211 5.71 -0.67 -11.10
N ILE A 212 6.69 -0.83 -11.99
CA ILE A 212 6.60 -0.49 -13.40
C ILE A 212 6.67 -1.77 -14.22
N ALA A 213 5.60 -2.04 -14.96
CA ALA A 213 5.52 -3.13 -15.91
C ALA A 213 5.98 -2.69 -17.32
N PRO A 214 6.56 -3.59 -18.14
CA PRO A 214 7.12 -3.27 -19.45
C PRO A 214 6.05 -3.15 -20.55
N LEU A 215 5.02 -2.33 -20.31
CA LEU A 215 3.95 -2.05 -21.27
C LEU A 215 3.74 -0.54 -21.42
N LEU A 216 3.10 -0.11 -22.51
CA LEU A 216 2.73 1.27 -22.79
C LEU A 216 1.22 1.36 -22.99
N ILE A 217 0.55 2.25 -22.27
CA ILE A 217 -0.91 2.42 -22.36
C ILE A 217 -1.28 3.61 -23.27
N GLY A 218 -0.46 4.65 -23.30
CA GLY A 218 -0.70 5.89 -24.04
C GLY A 218 -1.58 6.87 -23.26
N ALA A 219 -2.73 7.23 -23.81
CA ALA A 219 -3.61 8.28 -23.27
C ALA A 219 -4.39 7.89 -21.99
N GLY A 220 -3.94 6.85 -21.28
CA GLY A 220 -4.59 6.30 -20.10
C GLY A 220 -4.64 7.21 -18.88
N GLN A 221 -5.22 6.73 -17.80
CA GLN A 221 -5.24 7.43 -16.52
C GLN A 221 -3.82 7.52 -15.93
N GLN A 222 -3.41 8.72 -15.50
CA GLN A 222 -2.11 8.96 -14.85
C GLN A 222 -2.04 8.26 -13.48
N SER A 223 -0.85 7.77 -13.14
CA SER A 223 -0.60 7.08 -11.87
C SER A 223 -0.68 7.98 -10.66
N LEU A 224 -0.07 9.16 -10.75
CA LEU A 224 -0.11 10.21 -9.74
C LEU A 224 -0.54 11.51 -10.41
N THR A 225 -1.43 12.23 -9.74
CA THR A 225 -1.85 13.57 -10.15
C THR A 225 -1.93 14.41 -8.90
N MET A 226 -0.91 15.22 -8.67
CA MET A 226 -0.86 16.19 -7.57
C MET A 226 -1.75 17.38 -7.95
N SER A 227 -2.50 17.89 -6.99
CA SER A 227 -3.30 19.11 -7.11
C SER A 227 -2.43 20.37 -7.02
N ASN A 228 -1.33 20.30 -6.26
CA ASN A 228 -0.39 21.41 -6.08
C ASN A 228 0.69 21.37 -7.18
N PRO A 229 0.70 22.33 -8.13
CA PRO A 229 1.68 22.33 -9.20
C PRO A 229 3.07 22.70 -8.68
N THR A 230 4.05 21.84 -8.92
CA THR A 230 5.46 22.18 -8.77
C THR A 230 5.87 23.16 -9.87
N GLN A 231 6.25 24.39 -9.51
CA GLN A 231 6.59 25.42 -10.49
C GLN A 231 7.96 25.19 -11.13
N THR A 232 8.93 24.66 -10.37
CA THR A 232 10.29 24.41 -10.86
C THR A 232 10.79 23.03 -10.46
N LEU A 233 11.74 22.46 -11.21
CA LEU A 233 12.35 21.18 -10.87
C LEU A 233 13.19 21.19 -9.58
N ALA A 234 13.50 22.38 -9.05
CA ALA A 234 14.16 22.53 -7.75
C ALA A 234 13.18 22.27 -6.59
N ASP A 235 11.89 22.54 -6.79
CA ASP A 235 10.83 22.32 -5.78
C ASP A 235 10.23 20.91 -5.86
N ALA A 236 10.68 20.10 -6.82
CA ALA A 236 10.18 18.74 -6.99
C ALA A 236 10.66 17.81 -5.86
N LEU A 237 9.77 16.95 -5.37
CA LEU A 237 10.12 15.91 -4.41
C LEU A 237 11.18 14.96 -4.99
N ARG A 238 12.26 14.74 -4.23
CA ARG A 238 13.38 13.85 -4.58
C ARG A 238 13.64 12.87 -3.44
N PRO A 239 12.82 11.83 -3.29
CA PRO A 239 12.98 10.85 -2.22
C PRO A 239 14.24 10.01 -2.40
N GLU A 240 14.80 9.53 -1.30
CA GLU A 240 15.84 8.51 -1.34
C GLU A 240 15.24 7.22 -1.94
N THR A 241 15.85 6.73 -3.01
CA THR A 241 15.23 5.73 -3.88
C THR A 241 16.14 4.53 -4.10
N ARG A 242 15.63 3.34 -3.80
CA ARG A 242 16.23 2.07 -4.18
C ARG A 242 15.44 1.45 -5.33
N VAL A 243 16.12 0.65 -6.15
CA VAL A 243 15.50 0.01 -7.32
C VAL A 243 15.71 -1.49 -7.24
N TYR A 244 14.64 -2.24 -7.43
CA TYR A 244 14.68 -3.71 -7.39
C TYR A 244 14.02 -4.29 -8.64
N SER A 245 14.67 -5.29 -9.22
CA SER A 245 14.09 -6.13 -10.27
C SER A 245 13.23 -7.21 -9.61
N LEU A 246 11.95 -7.30 -10.00
CA LEU A 246 11.04 -8.34 -9.52
C LEU A 246 10.99 -9.56 -10.46
N GLY A 247 11.55 -9.45 -11.66
CA GLY A 247 11.34 -10.40 -12.74
C GLY A 247 10.60 -9.71 -13.89
N SER A 248 9.27 -9.83 -13.93
CA SER A 248 8.42 -9.18 -14.93
C SER A 248 8.29 -7.66 -14.77
N ASP A 249 8.56 -7.12 -13.58
CA ASP A 249 8.37 -5.72 -13.23
C ASP A 249 9.63 -5.16 -12.54
N VAL A 250 9.76 -3.82 -12.51
CA VAL A 250 10.78 -3.12 -11.73
C VAL A 250 10.09 -2.26 -10.68
N VAL A 251 10.51 -2.35 -9.41
CA VAL A 251 9.98 -1.49 -8.35
C VAL A 251 10.98 -0.40 -7.97
N PHE A 252 10.51 0.84 -8.01
CA PHE A 252 11.16 1.99 -7.39
C PHE A 252 10.62 2.12 -5.97
N ASP A 253 11.52 2.08 -5.02
CA ASP A 253 11.23 2.01 -3.62
C ASP A 253 11.72 3.29 -2.93
N CYS A 254 10.78 4.21 -2.74
CA CYS A 254 11.06 5.59 -2.35
C CYS A 254 10.76 5.80 -0.87
N ALA A 255 11.79 6.10 -0.07
CA ALA A 255 11.62 6.59 1.29
C ALA A 255 11.30 8.09 1.26
N LEU A 256 10.19 8.49 1.88
CA LEU A 256 9.69 9.87 1.85
C LEU A 256 10.05 10.68 3.11
N THR A 257 10.62 10.03 4.13
CA THR A 257 11.08 10.65 5.37
C THR A 257 12.42 10.06 5.79
N ASP A 258 13.21 10.83 6.54
CA ASP A 258 14.52 10.38 7.08
C ASP A 258 14.37 9.11 7.93
N ALA A 259 13.27 9.00 8.68
CA ALA A 259 12.95 7.80 9.46
C ALA A 259 12.69 6.58 8.56
N ALA A 260 12.01 6.76 7.43
CA ALA A 260 11.77 5.68 6.46
C ALA A 260 13.05 5.30 5.70
N GLU A 261 13.94 6.25 5.46
CA GLU A 261 15.27 5.98 4.90
C GLU A 261 16.08 5.13 5.86
N ALA A 262 16.20 5.55 7.13
CA ALA A 262 16.89 4.81 8.17
C ALA A 262 16.29 3.41 8.38
N ALA A 263 14.97 3.27 8.25
CA ALA A 263 14.27 1.98 8.36
C ALA A 263 14.62 0.99 7.24
N SER A 264 15.15 1.47 6.11
CA SER A 264 15.58 0.63 4.98
C SER A 264 16.85 -0.18 5.28
N TYR A 265 17.54 0.12 6.37
CA TYR A 265 18.69 -0.64 6.84
C TYR A 265 18.26 -1.67 7.89
N ALA A 266 18.85 -2.85 7.80
CA ALA A 266 18.57 -3.93 8.73
C ALA A 266 19.13 -3.55 10.12
N VAL A 267 18.27 -3.57 11.14
CA VAL A 267 18.65 -3.33 12.53
C VAL A 267 18.29 -4.53 13.39
N HIS A 268 19.14 -4.77 14.39
CA HIS A 268 18.82 -5.64 15.50
C HIS A 268 18.03 -4.81 16.50
N ALA A 269 16.85 -5.26 16.91
CA ALA A 269 16.21 -4.68 18.08
C ALA A 269 17.14 -4.97 19.27
N ALA A 270 17.67 -3.94 19.91
CA ALA A 270 18.32 -4.12 21.20
C ALA A 270 17.23 -4.57 22.20
N GLU A 271 17.56 -5.58 23.01
CA GLU A 271 16.69 -6.09 24.09
C GLU A 271 16.19 -4.99 25.03
#